data_AF-A0A3B8IM42-F1
#
_entry.id   AF-A0A3B8IM42-F1
#
_cell.length_a   1.000
_cell.length_b   1.000
_cell.length_c   1.000
_cell.angle_alpha   90.00
_cell.angle_beta   90.00
_cell.angle_gamma   90.00
#
_symmetry.space_group_name_H-M   'P 1'
#
loop_
_entity.id
_entity.type
_entity.pdbx_description
1 polymer ?
#
loop_
_entity_poly.entity_id
_entity_poly.type
_entity_poly.pdbx_seq_one_letter_code
_entity_poly.pdbx_strand_id
1 'polypeptide(L)'
;MKKIYRDPDGQVLGGVAAGIANYFGVSVVSIRILFVLFILLGGAGFFVYIVLWIIVPPAKTVTEKLEMKGEPVTLENIENNIKGGLRMNPEEDQSIFTKILLFPFRLMAEVIGILGRIASPFFRFLLEVIRVAAGVFIILMSLGFLYALVVAIALWAGAEGWWMLPFWWEDARITLSNDLNWMVIRDTLTFWIAIPAFVAGLIPVLFYMLLGVAALAKRWVARPLVGWSLFGIWVLSLITLAISVPRFWYEFREEGDDITTTTLPALQDRTMTIMADGFQTNGEIDLVDLYIYPTDDPELRLERKVHTRGRDNDNIKENAAMVLYDVSV
;
A
#
# COMPACT_ATOMS: atom_id res chain seq x y z
N MET A 1 -40.28 -23.07 -26.58
CA MET A 1 -39.80 -21.92 -27.40
C MET A 1 -38.35 -22.16 -27.72
N LYS A 2 -37.91 -21.96 -28.97
CA LYS A 2 -36.48 -22.09 -29.32
C LYS A 2 -35.68 -21.01 -28.61
N LYS A 3 -34.59 -21.38 -27.96
CA LYS A 3 -33.63 -20.44 -27.38
C LYS A 3 -32.37 -20.44 -28.23
N ILE A 4 -31.78 -19.26 -28.40
CA ILE A 4 -30.52 -19.14 -29.11
C ILE A 4 -29.38 -19.57 -28.19
N TYR A 5 -28.66 -20.60 -28.62
CA TYR A 5 -27.43 -21.07 -27.99
C TYR A 5 -26.35 -21.14 -29.06
N ARG A 6 -25.08 -20.94 -28.68
CA ARG A 6 -23.95 -21.27 -29.57
C ARG A 6 -23.68 -22.77 -29.46
N ASP A 7 -23.49 -23.41 -30.60
CA ASP A 7 -23.33 -24.86 -30.71
C ASP A 7 -21.84 -25.23 -30.64
N PRO A 8 -21.38 -25.92 -29.57
CA PRO A 8 -19.98 -26.34 -29.43
C PRO A 8 -19.63 -27.54 -30.31
N ASP A 9 -20.59 -28.35 -30.74
CA ASP A 9 -20.33 -29.59 -31.47
C ASP A 9 -20.01 -29.31 -32.95
N GLY A 10 -20.61 -28.25 -33.51
CA GLY A 10 -20.33 -27.73 -34.86
C GLY A 10 -19.34 -26.56 -34.91
N GLN A 11 -18.57 -26.33 -33.84
CA GLN A 11 -17.77 -25.12 -33.70
C GLN A 11 -16.52 -25.10 -34.60
N VAL A 12 -16.34 -23.99 -35.31
CA VAL A 12 -15.07 -23.66 -36.00
C VAL A 12 -14.42 -22.47 -35.32
N LEU A 13 -15.22 -21.46 -34.99
CA LEU A 13 -14.83 -20.29 -34.21
C LEU A 13 -15.88 -20.02 -33.12
N GLY A 14 -15.83 -20.74 -32.01
CA GLY A 14 -16.73 -20.48 -30.88
C GLY A 14 -18.24 -20.72 -31.11
N GLY A 15 -18.63 -21.48 -32.13
CA GLY A 15 -19.98 -22.07 -32.24
C GLY A 15 -21.15 -21.15 -32.64
N VAL A 16 -20.91 -19.85 -32.86
CA VAL A 16 -21.96 -18.85 -33.08
C VAL A 16 -22.73 -19.09 -34.38
N ALA A 17 -22.03 -19.29 -35.50
CA ALA A 17 -22.67 -19.53 -36.79
C ALA A 17 -23.51 -20.82 -36.81
N ALA A 18 -23.08 -21.87 -36.10
CA ALA A 18 -23.82 -23.11 -35.96
C ALA A 18 -25.06 -22.94 -35.08
N GLY A 19 -24.95 -22.17 -33.99
CA GLY A 19 -26.07 -21.81 -33.13
C GLY A 19 -27.19 -21.04 -33.84
N ILE A 20 -26.81 -20.03 -34.64
CA ILE A 20 -27.74 -19.23 -35.45
C ILE A 20 -28.43 -20.11 -36.50
N ALA A 21 -27.67 -20.98 -37.17
CA ALA A 21 -28.22 -21.89 -38.17
C ALA A 21 -29.27 -22.86 -37.58
N ASN A 22 -29.03 -23.42 -36.39
CA ASN A 22 -29.97 -24.29 -35.68
C ASN A 22 -31.25 -23.54 -35.26
N TYR A 23 -31.12 -22.28 -34.84
CA TYR A 23 -32.25 -21.45 -34.46
C TYR A 23 -33.19 -21.17 -35.66
N PHE A 24 -32.61 -20.73 -36.79
CA PHE A 24 -33.35 -20.38 -38.02
C PHE A 24 -33.67 -21.57 -38.93
N GLY A 25 -33.15 -22.77 -38.65
CA GLY A 25 -33.37 -23.97 -39.47
C GLY A 25 -32.73 -23.91 -40.86
N VAL A 26 -31.65 -23.14 -41.02
CA VAL A 26 -30.92 -22.98 -42.29
C VAL A 26 -29.57 -23.69 -42.24
N SER A 27 -28.93 -23.89 -43.40
CA SER A 27 -27.62 -24.54 -43.44
C SER A 27 -26.54 -23.69 -42.74
N VAL A 28 -25.69 -24.33 -41.92
CA VAL A 28 -24.56 -23.67 -41.22
C VAL A 28 -23.62 -23.00 -42.21
N VAL A 29 -23.45 -23.59 -43.40
CA VAL A 29 -22.59 -23.08 -44.46
C VAL A 29 -23.11 -21.75 -45.00
N SER A 30 -24.42 -21.61 -45.20
CA SER A 30 -25.04 -20.36 -45.65
C SER A 30 -24.78 -19.21 -44.67
N ILE A 31 -24.93 -19.46 -43.36
CA ILE A 31 -24.64 -18.47 -42.32
C ILE A 31 -23.15 -18.08 -42.31
N ARG A 32 -22.25 -19.05 -42.49
CA ARG A 32 -20.80 -18.77 -42.58
C ARG A 32 -20.44 -17.92 -43.80
N ILE A 33 -21.00 -18.23 -44.96
CA ILE A 33 -20.80 -17.44 -46.20
C ILE A 33 -21.32 -16.01 -46.00
N LEU A 34 -22.47 -15.85 -45.34
CA LEU A 34 -23.03 -14.54 -45.04
C LEU A 34 -22.09 -13.72 -44.14
N PHE A 35 -21.54 -14.30 -43.07
CA PHE A 35 -20.57 -13.61 -42.22
C PHE A 35 -19.29 -13.26 -42.99
N VAL A 36 -18.76 -14.16 -43.82
CA VAL A 36 -17.59 -13.89 -44.65
C VAL A 36 -17.85 -12.74 -45.62
N LEU A 37 -19.02 -12.73 -46.27
CA LEU A 37 -19.42 -11.63 -47.16
C LEU A 37 -19.51 -10.30 -46.42
N PHE A 38 -20.08 -10.26 -45.22
CA PHE A 38 -20.12 -9.05 -44.39
C PHE A 38 -18.76 -8.61 -43.85
N ILE A 39 -17.81 -9.53 -43.73
CA ILE A 39 -16.42 -9.18 -43.43
C ILE A 39 -15.78 -8.52 -44.67
N LEU A 40 -16.01 -9.06 -45.87
CA LEU A 40 -15.45 -8.53 -47.12
C LEU A 40 -16.08 -7.18 -47.53
N LEU A 41 -17.35 -6.94 -47.23
CA LEU A 41 -18.08 -5.72 -47.57
C LEU A 41 -17.82 -4.52 -46.63
N GLY A 42 -16.85 -4.63 -45.70
CA GLY A 42 -16.50 -3.54 -44.79
C GLY A 42 -16.22 -3.93 -43.34
N GLY A 43 -15.97 -5.21 -43.05
CA GLY A 43 -15.54 -5.70 -41.74
C GLY A 43 -16.65 -5.78 -40.67
N ALA A 44 -17.86 -5.28 -40.94
CA ALA A 44 -18.97 -5.28 -39.97
C ALA A 44 -19.32 -6.70 -39.48
N GLY A 45 -19.21 -7.70 -40.35
CA GLY A 45 -19.46 -9.11 -40.00
C GLY A 45 -18.56 -9.62 -38.88
N PHE A 46 -17.33 -9.12 -38.76
CA PHE A 46 -16.39 -9.52 -37.71
C PHE A 46 -16.83 -9.01 -36.33
N PHE A 47 -17.17 -7.73 -36.23
CA PHE A 47 -17.63 -7.13 -34.98
C PHE A 47 -18.96 -7.73 -34.50
N VAL A 48 -19.92 -7.93 -35.42
CA VAL A 48 -21.19 -8.60 -35.11
C VAL A 48 -20.95 -10.02 -34.58
N TYR A 49 -19.99 -10.74 -35.17
CA TYR A 49 -19.64 -12.08 -34.70
C TYR A 49 -19.08 -12.09 -33.27
N ILE A 50 -18.19 -11.15 -32.92
CA ILE A 50 -17.64 -11.02 -31.57
C ILE A 50 -18.73 -10.69 -30.55
N VAL A 51 -19.62 -9.73 -30.89
CA VAL A 51 -20.73 -9.36 -30.00
C VAL A 51 -21.64 -10.56 -29.73
N LEU A 52 -22.03 -11.29 -30.79
CA LEU A 52 -22.84 -12.50 -30.64
C LEU A 52 -22.10 -13.60 -29.87
N TRP A 53 -20.77 -13.70 -30.00
CA TRP A 53 -19.98 -14.68 -29.25
C TRP A 53 -19.92 -14.41 -27.74
N ILE A 54 -19.96 -13.13 -27.34
CA ILE A 54 -19.99 -12.70 -25.93
C ILE A 54 -21.39 -12.87 -25.33
N ILE A 55 -22.43 -12.47 -26.07
CA ILE A 55 -23.81 -12.44 -25.55
C ILE A 55 -24.45 -13.83 -25.55
N VAL A 56 -24.19 -14.66 -26.58
CA VAL A 56 -24.87 -15.95 -26.73
C VAL A 56 -24.16 -17.03 -25.91
N PRO A 57 -24.82 -17.63 -24.91
CA PRO A 57 -24.20 -18.66 -24.07
C PRO A 57 -24.02 -19.99 -24.84
N PRO A 58 -22.97 -20.78 -24.51
CA PRO A 58 -22.77 -22.13 -25.05
C PRO A 58 -23.81 -23.12 -24.53
N ALA A 59 -24.35 -23.97 -25.40
CA ALA A 59 -25.13 -25.14 -24.98
C ALA A 59 -24.19 -26.19 -24.36
N LYS A 60 -24.26 -26.36 -23.04
CA LYS A 60 -23.41 -27.31 -22.28
C LYS A 60 -24.13 -28.62 -21.98
N THR A 61 -25.45 -28.56 -21.79
CA THR A 61 -26.27 -29.72 -21.39
C THR A 61 -27.05 -30.30 -22.58
N VAL A 62 -27.42 -31.59 -22.50
CA VAL A 62 -28.24 -32.26 -23.53
C VAL A 62 -29.59 -31.55 -23.69
N THR A 63 -30.18 -31.10 -22.57
CA THR A 63 -31.41 -30.31 -22.55
C THR A 63 -31.27 -29.01 -23.34
N GLU A 64 -30.20 -28.23 -23.12
CA GLU A 64 -29.94 -27.00 -23.88
C GLU A 64 -29.72 -27.27 -25.37
N LYS A 65 -29.08 -28.40 -25.72
CA LYS A 65 -28.89 -28.82 -27.12
C LYS A 65 -30.22 -29.18 -27.79
N LEU A 66 -31.15 -29.83 -27.08
CA LEU A 66 -32.50 -30.13 -27.57
C LEU A 66 -33.35 -28.84 -27.71
N GLU A 67 -33.28 -27.95 -26.72
CA GLU A 67 -33.94 -26.64 -26.77
C GLU A 67 -33.45 -25.77 -27.93
N MET A 68 -32.15 -25.82 -28.26
CA MET A 68 -31.55 -25.13 -29.40
C MET A 68 -32.08 -25.67 -30.74
N LYS A 69 -32.20 -26.99 -30.87
CA LYS A 69 -32.74 -27.65 -32.08
C LYS A 69 -34.27 -27.49 -32.20
N GLY A 70 -34.94 -27.16 -31.09
CA GLY A 70 -36.40 -27.04 -31.03
C GLY A 70 -37.11 -28.38 -30.85
N GLU A 71 -36.39 -29.40 -30.39
CA GLU A 71 -36.94 -30.72 -30.05
C GLU A 71 -37.51 -30.68 -28.61
N PRO A 72 -38.65 -31.36 -28.34
CA PRO A 72 -39.19 -31.41 -26.98
C PRO A 72 -38.26 -32.21 -26.07
N VAL A 73 -38.07 -31.73 -24.84
CA VAL A 73 -37.21 -32.36 -23.83
C VAL A 73 -37.91 -33.59 -23.25
N THR A 74 -37.81 -34.72 -23.96
CA THR A 74 -38.35 -36.03 -23.56
C THR A 74 -37.21 -37.03 -23.39
N LEU A 75 -37.42 -38.08 -22.59
CA LEU A 75 -36.42 -39.13 -22.36
C LEU A 75 -35.99 -39.82 -23.67
N GLU A 76 -36.92 -40.02 -24.59
CA GLU A 76 -36.67 -40.60 -25.92
C GLU A 76 -35.75 -39.72 -26.78
N ASN A 77 -35.99 -38.41 -26.83
CA ASN A 77 -35.15 -37.48 -27.58
C ASN A 77 -33.75 -37.32 -26.96
N ILE A 78 -33.67 -37.36 -25.63
CA ILE A 78 -32.38 -37.37 -24.91
C ILE A 78 -31.58 -38.62 -25.26
N GLU A 79 -32.20 -39.81 -25.23
CA GLU A 79 -31.55 -41.06 -25.58
C GLU A 79 -31.09 -41.10 -27.04
N ASN A 80 -31.94 -40.64 -27.96
CA ASN A 80 -31.62 -40.55 -29.39
C ASN A 80 -30.51 -39.54 -29.67
N ASN A 81 -30.47 -38.40 -28.98
CA ASN A 81 -29.40 -37.40 -29.12
C ASN A 81 -28.06 -37.91 -28.57
N ILE A 82 -28.08 -38.69 -27.48
CA ILE A 82 -26.89 -39.35 -26.92
C ILE A 82 -26.38 -40.44 -27.87
N LYS A 83 -27.26 -41.33 -28.37
CA LYS A 83 -26.89 -42.37 -29.34
C LYS A 83 -26.42 -41.79 -30.68
N GLY A 84 -27.04 -40.70 -31.12
CA GLY A 84 -26.64 -39.96 -32.33
C GLY A 84 -25.28 -39.26 -32.16
N GLY A 85 -25.04 -38.64 -31.00
CA GLY A 85 -23.76 -38.00 -30.68
C GLY A 85 -22.58 -38.98 -30.60
N LEU A 86 -22.84 -40.25 -30.26
CA LEU A 86 -21.82 -41.32 -30.27
C LEU A 86 -21.50 -41.85 -31.69
N ARG A 87 -22.34 -41.56 -32.69
CA ARG A 87 -22.17 -42.00 -34.09
C ARG A 87 -21.75 -40.87 -35.06
N MET A 88 -21.84 -39.62 -34.65
CA MET A 88 -21.44 -38.49 -35.48
C MET A 88 -19.92 -38.29 -35.41
N ASN A 89 -19.22 -38.67 -36.49
CA ASN A 89 -17.87 -38.18 -36.75
C ASN A 89 -17.99 -36.85 -37.54
N PRO A 90 -17.77 -35.68 -36.92
CA PRO A 90 -18.03 -34.38 -37.54
C PRO A 90 -17.20 -34.07 -38.80
N GLU A 91 -16.24 -34.93 -39.15
CA GLU A 91 -15.40 -34.79 -40.36
C GLU A 91 -15.96 -35.45 -41.62
N GLU A 92 -16.93 -36.37 -41.49
CA GLU A 92 -17.35 -37.27 -42.59
C GLU A 92 -18.41 -36.63 -43.51
N ASP A 93 -19.30 -35.78 -42.99
CA ASP A 93 -20.40 -35.13 -43.74
C ASP A 93 -20.11 -33.71 -44.27
N GLN A 94 -18.87 -33.22 -44.16
CA GLN A 94 -18.54 -31.87 -44.62
C GLN A 94 -18.26 -31.82 -46.13
N SER A 95 -19.06 -31.04 -46.87
CA SER A 95 -18.80 -30.69 -48.27
C SER A 95 -17.36 -30.18 -48.46
N ILE A 96 -16.68 -30.64 -49.51
CA ILE A 96 -15.28 -30.34 -49.83
C ILE A 96 -15.02 -28.82 -49.84
N PHE A 97 -15.97 -28.04 -50.36
CA PHE A 97 -15.89 -26.57 -50.38
C PHE A 97 -15.80 -25.96 -48.96
N THR A 98 -16.54 -26.51 -47.99
CA THR A 98 -16.51 -26.07 -46.60
C THR A 98 -15.19 -26.41 -45.92
N LYS A 99 -14.57 -27.55 -46.26
CA LYS A 99 -13.23 -27.92 -45.76
C LYS A 99 -12.17 -26.93 -46.24
N ILE A 100 -12.21 -26.55 -47.52
CA ILE A 100 -11.27 -25.59 -48.13
C ILE A 100 -11.48 -24.17 -47.56
N LEU A 101 -12.72 -23.70 -47.48
CA LEU A 101 -13.03 -22.34 -47.03
C LEU A 101 -12.63 -22.09 -45.56
N LEU A 102 -12.76 -23.11 -44.71
CA LEU A 102 -12.47 -22.99 -43.27
C LEU A 102 -11.03 -23.34 -42.90
N PHE A 103 -10.27 -23.87 -43.84
CA PHE A 103 -8.85 -24.17 -43.67
C PHE A 103 -8.04 -23.01 -43.04
N PRO A 104 -8.10 -21.77 -43.54
CA PRO A 104 -7.33 -20.66 -42.95
C PRO A 104 -7.73 -20.36 -41.49
N PHE A 105 -9.01 -20.50 -41.14
CA PHE A 105 -9.47 -20.28 -39.76
C PHE A 105 -9.04 -21.39 -38.81
N ARG A 106 -9.03 -22.65 -39.26
CA ARG A 106 -8.53 -23.79 -38.47
C ARG A 106 -7.03 -23.67 -38.21
N LEU A 107 -6.27 -23.29 -39.24
CA LEU A 107 -4.82 -23.06 -39.11
C LEU A 107 -4.54 -21.97 -38.05
N MET A 108 -5.27 -20.86 -38.08
CA MET A 108 -5.15 -19.79 -37.08
C MET A 108 -5.52 -20.26 -35.67
N ALA A 109 -6.60 -21.02 -35.51
CA ALA A 109 -7.01 -21.57 -34.22
C ALA A 109 -5.97 -22.54 -33.65
N GLU A 110 -5.38 -23.37 -34.51
CA GLU A 110 -4.30 -24.29 -34.12
C GLU A 110 -3.02 -23.54 -33.74
N VAL A 111 -2.61 -22.52 -34.50
CA VAL A 111 -1.47 -21.65 -34.18
C VAL A 111 -1.66 -20.94 -32.84
N ILE A 112 -2.83 -20.34 -32.60
CA ILE A 112 -3.15 -19.70 -31.31
C ILE A 112 -3.16 -20.73 -30.17
N GLY A 113 -3.68 -21.93 -30.42
CA GLY A 113 -3.68 -23.02 -29.44
C GLY A 113 -2.27 -23.54 -29.13
N ILE A 114 -1.37 -23.60 -30.11
CA ILE A 114 0.05 -23.94 -29.92
C ILE A 114 0.76 -22.83 -29.13
N LEU A 115 0.58 -21.57 -29.52
CA LEU A 115 1.11 -20.41 -28.80
C LEU A 115 0.62 -20.38 -27.35
N GLY A 116 -0.67 -20.61 -27.10
CA GLY A 116 -1.24 -20.66 -25.76
C GLY A 116 -0.67 -21.80 -24.91
N ARG A 117 -0.44 -22.97 -25.51
CA ARG A 117 0.19 -24.11 -24.82
C ARG A 117 1.65 -23.85 -24.47
N ILE A 118 2.39 -23.14 -25.31
CA ILE A 118 3.79 -22.74 -25.06
C ILE A 118 3.87 -21.58 -24.06
N ALA A 119 2.98 -20.60 -24.19
CA ALA A 119 2.98 -19.39 -23.37
C ALA A 119 2.42 -19.61 -21.96
N SER A 120 1.45 -20.51 -21.77
CA SER A 120 0.84 -20.75 -20.45
C SER A 120 1.85 -21.16 -19.36
N PRO A 121 2.77 -22.14 -19.59
CA PRO A 121 3.85 -22.43 -18.65
C PRO A 121 4.77 -21.23 -18.39
N PHE A 122 5.09 -20.46 -19.43
CA PHE A 122 5.92 -19.26 -19.33
C PHE A 122 5.26 -18.17 -18.46
N PHE A 123 3.97 -17.89 -18.66
CA PHE A 123 3.24 -16.93 -17.83
C PHE A 123 3.14 -17.38 -16.37
N ARG A 124 2.90 -18.68 -16.13
CA ARG A 124 2.91 -19.22 -14.76
C ARG A 124 4.27 -19.04 -14.11
N PHE A 125 5.35 -19.37 -14.82
CA PHE A 125 6.72 -19.14 -14.35
C PHE A 125 6.98 -17.67 -14.03
N LEU A 126 6.60 -16.75 -14.91
CA LEU A 126 6.76 -15.31 -14.69
C LEU A 126 6.00 -14.84 -13.45
N LEU A 127 4.75 -15.28 -13.25
CA LEU A 127 3.98 -14.99 -12.05
C LEU A 127 4.65 -15.56 -10.79
N GLU A 128 5.29 -16.72 -10.87
CA GLU A 128 6.05 -17.27 -9.74
C GLU A 128 7.28 -16.42 -9.42
N VAL A 129 8.03 -15.98 -10.43
CA VAL A 129 9.19 -15.09 -10.27
C VAL A 129 8.76 -13.75 -9.66
N ILE A 130 7.69 -13.14 -10.17
CA ILE A 130 7.15 -11.88 -9.64
C ILE A 130 6.72 -12.05 -8.19
N ARG A 131 5.99 -13.12 -7.85
CA ARG A 131 5.57 -13.40 -6.46
C ARG A 131 6.78 -13.54 -5.53
N VAL A 132 7.82 -14.27 -5.96
CA VAL A 132 9.03 -14.46 -5.16
C VAL A 132 9.79 -13.14 -4.99
N ALA A 133 9.98 -12.38 -6.07
CA ALA A 133 10.62 -11.06 -6.03
C ALA A 133 9.87 -10.09 -5.12
N ALA A 134 8.54 -10.03 -5.22
CA ALA A 134 7.70 -9.22 -4.34
C ALA A 134 7.82 -9.67 -2.87
N GLY A 135 7.82 -10.98 -2.61
CA GLY A 135 8.00 -11.52 -1.26
C GLY A 135 9.35 -11.13 -0.64
N VAL A 136 10.45 -11.28 -1.39
CA VAL A 136 11.79 -10.86 -0.96
C VAL A 136 11.85 -9.35 -0.73
N PHE A 137 11.31 -8.56 -1.66
CA PHE A 137 11.29 -7.10 -1.55
C PHE A 137 10.54 -6.63 -0.29
N ILE A 138 9.36 -7.19 -0.02
CA ILE A 138 8.60 -6.87 1.20
C ILE A 138 9.41 -7.21 2.45
N ILE A 139 10.08 -8.36 2.50
CA ILE A 139 10.92 -8.74 3.65
C ILE A 139 12.06 -7.75 3.85
N LEU A 140 12.78 -7.38 2.79
CA LEU A 140 13.89 -6.42 2.88
C LEU A 140 13.40 -5.05 3.38
N MET A 141 12.27 -4.56 2.88
CA MET A 141 11.66 -3.32 3.36
C MET A 141 11.26 -3.43 4.84
N SER A 142 10.61 -4.52 5.25
CA SER A 142 10.24 -4.76 6.64
C SER A 142 11.46 -4.82 7.56
N LEU A 143 12.57 -5.41 7.13
CA LEU A 143 13.82 -5.42 7.89
C LEU A 143 14.40 -4.00 8.05
N GLY A 144 14.34 -3.18 7.01
CA GLY A 144 14.75 -1.78 7.07
C GLY A 144 13.90 -0.96 8.06
N PHE A 145 12.58 -1.12 8.01
CA PHE A 145 11.68 -0.48 8.99
C PHE A 145 11.88 -1.00 10.40
N LEU A 146 12.11 -2.31 10.58
CA LEU A 146 12.40 -2.90 11.89
C LEU A 146 13.68 -2.32 12.46
N TYR A 147 14.74 -2.21 11.64
CA TYR A 147 15.99 -1.57 12.02
C TYR A 147 15.77 -0.11 12.44
N ALA A 148 15.01 0.66 11.66
CA ALA A 148 14.69 2.05 11.99
C ALA A 148 13.93 2.19 13.32
N LEU A 149 12.97 1.30 13.60
CA LEU A 149 12.25 1.28 14.87
C LEU A 149 13.15 0.93 16.05
N VAL A 150 14.07 -0.04 15.88
CA VAL A 150 15.05 -0.41 16.91
C VAL A 150 15.99 0.75 17.20
N VAL A 151 16.47 1.44 16.16
CA VAL A 151 17.28 2.66 16.32
C VAL A 151 16.48 3.74 17.04
N ALA A 152 15.23 4.01 16.64
CA ALA A 152 14.40 5.03 17.27
C ALA A 152 14.16 4.78 18.77
N ILE A 153 13.82 3.54 19.17
CA ILE A 153 13.61 3.23 20.60
C ILE A 153 14.93 3.23 21.39
N ALA A 154 16.04 2.82 20.77
CA ALA A 154 17.35 2.88 21.41
C ALA A 154 17.79 4.34 21.64
N LEU A 155 17.57 5.24 20.67
CA LEU A 155 17.86 6.67 20.82
C LEU A 155 17.05 7.25 21.98
N TRP A 156 15.75 6.95 22.01
CA TRP A 156 14.88 7.36 23.11
C TRP A 156 15.33 6.81 24.47
N ALA A 157 15.82 5.58 24.52
CA ALA A 157 16.34 4.96 25.74
C ALA A 157 17.69 5.55 26.22
N GLY A 158 18.25 6.53 25.51
CA GLY A 158 19.55 7.13 25.82
C GLY A 158 20.72 6.23 25.40
N ALA A 159 20.53 5.36 24.41
CA ALA A 159 21.65 4.63 23.82
C ALA A 159 22.55 5.63 23.09
N GLU A 160 23.71 5.92 23.66
CA GLU A 160 24.76 6.66 22.98
C GLU A 160 25.49 5.71 22.03
N GLY A 161 25.57 6.06 20.74
CA GLY A 161 26.09 5.07 19.80
C GLY A 161 26.34 5.48 18.36
N TRP A 162 27.63 5.62 18.03
CA TRP A 162 28.16 5.46 16.67
C TRP A 162 27.80 4.12 15.99
N TRP A 163 27.30 3.14 16.75
CA TRP A 163 26.93 1.78 16.29
C TRP A 163 25.49 1.66 15.77
N MET A 164 24.67 2.71 15.95
CA MET A 164 23.25 2.72 15.54
C MET A 164 23.05 3.11 14.08
N LEU A 165 24.09 3.65 13.45
CA LEU A 165 24.14 3.93 12.03
C LEU A 165 25.28 3.13 11.40
N PRO A 166 25.14 2.71 10.14
CA PRO A 166 26.22 2.02 9.46
C PRO A 166 27.49 2.87 9.39
N PHE A 167 28.66 2.21 9.47
CA PHE A 167 29.95 2.92 9.44
C PHE A 167 30.16 3.72 8.13
N TRP A 168 29.50 3.36 7.04
CA TRP A 168 29.58 4.10 5.77
C TRP A 168 28.71 5.37 5.73
N TRP A 169 27.99 5.70 6.80
CA TRP A 169 27.24 6.96 6.98
C TRP A 169 27.97 7.90 7.95
N GLU A 170 29.22 8.23 7.64
CA GLU A 170 30.09 9.10 8.45
C GLU A 170 29.43 10.46 8.77
N ASP A 171 28.93 11.17 7.75
CA ASP A 171 28.37 12.51 7.91
C ASP A 171 27.12 12.53 8.82
N ALA A 172 26.23 11.54 8.63
CA ALA A 172 25.03 11.41 9.45
C ALA A 172 25.39 11.06 10.91
N ARG A 173 26.42 10.22 11.12
CA ARG A 173 26.93 9.89 12.46
C ARG A 173 27.46 11.12 13.19
N ILE A 174 28.24 11.95 12.51
CA ILE A 174 28.81 13.18 13.08
C ILE A 174 27.71 14.20 13.39
N THR A 175 26.75 14.38 12.49
CA THR A 175 25.65 15.33 12.66
C THR A 175 24.75 14.93 13.83
N LEU A 176 24.31 13.66 13.87
CA LEU A 176 23.46 13.17 14.95
C LEU A 176 24.17 13.15 16.32
N SER A 177 25.49 12.95 16.37
CA SER A 177 26.23 13.01 17.64
C SER A 177 26.41 14.43 18.17
N ASN A 178 26.51 15.43 17.29
CA ASN A 178 26.83 16.80 17.69
C ASN A 178 25.59 17.66 17.94
N ASP A 179 24.53 17.47 17.15
CA ASP A 179 23.36 18.35 17.16
C ASP A 179 22.16 17.74 17.90
N LEU A 180 22.11 16.42 18.05
CA LEU A 180 20.99 15.75 18.71
C LEU A 180 21.25 15.64 20.22
N ASN A 181 20.61 16.52 20.99
CA ASN A 181 20.59 16.39 22.45
C ASN A 181 19.62 15.27 22.86
N TRP A 182 20.13 14.04 22.94
CA TRP A 182 19.35 12.85 23.27
C TRP A 182 18.70 12.95 24.66
N MET A 183 19.29 13.71 25.58
CA MET A 183 18.75 13.96 26.91
C MET A 183 17.43 14.74 26.82
N VAL A 184 17.38 15.80 26.01
CA VAL A 184 16.14 16.57 25.78
C VAL A 184 15.04 15.69 25.18
N ILE A 185 15.37 14.83 24.21
CA ILE A 185 14.39 13.93 23.57
C ILE A 185 13.84 12.93 24.59
N ARG A 186 14.70 12.32 25.40
CA ARG A 186 14.31 11.35 26.44
C ARG A 186 13.45 12.00 27.52
N ASP A 187 13.81 13.20 27.95
CA ASP A 187 13.11 13.91 29.03
C ASP A 187 11.78 14.48 28.55
N THR A 188 11.69 14.86 27.28
CA THR A 188 10.45 15.34 26.65
C THR A 188 9.48 14.20 26.31
N LEU A 189 9.97 13.10 25.71
CA LEU A 189 9.14 11.96 25.34
C LEU A 189 9.00 10.98 26.52
N THR A 190 7.87 11.02 27.21
CA THR A 190 7.60 10.07 28.30
C THR A 190 7.42 8.64 27.77
N PHE A 191 7.72 7.63 28.61
CA PHE A 191 7.57 6.21 28.26
C PHE A 191 6.15 5.82 27.84
N TRP A 192 5.13 6.53 28.33
CA TRP A 192 3.73 6.38 27.93
C TRP A 192 3.43 6.77 26.48
N ILE A 193 4.35 7.49 25.82
CA ILE A 193 4.26 7.84 24.39
C ILE A 193 5.21 6.94 23.60
N ALA A 194 6.46 6.82 24.04
CA ALA A 194 7.49 6.10 23.30
C ALA A 194 7.20 4.60 23.13
N ILE A 195 6.78 3.90 24.19
CA ILE A 195 6.50 2.45 24.12
C ILE A 195 5.30 2.17 23.21
N PRO A 196 4.13 2.83 23.39
CA PRO A 196 3.01 2.66 22.47
C PRO A 196 3.35 3.05 21.03
N ALA A 197 4.15 4.10 20.80
CA ALA A 197 4.61 4.50 19.46
C ALA A 197 5.44 3.39 18.80
N PHE A 198 6.39 2.81 19.54
CA PHE A 198 7.19 1.69 19.07
C PHE A 198 6.33 0.47 18.75
N VAL A 199 5.39 0.09 19.63
CA VAL A 199 4.48 -1.04 19.42
C VAL A 199 3.55 -0.81 18.22
N ALA A 200 3.02 0.42 18.09
CA ALA A 200 2.15 0.82 16.99
C ALA A 200 2.86 0.73 15.63
N GLY A 201 4.17 1.03 15.58
CA GLY A 201 5.00 0.84 14.40
C GLY A 201 5.45 -0.61 14.17
N LEU A 202 5.82 -1.32 15.23
CA LEU A 202 6.39 -2.67 15.16
C LEU A 202 5.39 -3.67 14.59
N ILE A 203 4.12 -3.62 15.00
CA ILE A 203 3.14 -4.63 14.64
C ILE A 203 2.84 -4.63 13.12
N PRO A 204 2.59 -3.49 12.45
CA PRO A 204 2.50 -3.43 10.99
C PRO A 204 3.75 -3.95 10.29
N VAL A 205 4.94 -3.62 10.80
CA VAL A 205 6.22 -4.09 10.22
C VAL A 205 6.32 -5.62 10.29
N LEU A 206 5.99 -6.21 11.44
CA LEU A 206 5.94 -7.66 11.60
C LEU A 206 4.87 -8.30 10.71
N PHE A 207 3.72 -7.65 10.54
CA PHE A 207 2.68 -8.11 9.62
C PHE A 207 3.17 -8.14 8.18
N TYR A 208 3.79 -7.07 7.69
CA TYR A 208 4.40 -7.04 6.35
C TYR A 208 5.51 -8.08 6.19
N MET A 209 6.33 -8.29 7.22
CA MET A 209 7.35 -9.34 7.20
C MET A 209 6.71 -10.73 7.04
N LEU A 210 5.63 -11.01 7.77
CA LEU A 210 4.86 -12.24 7.63
C LEU A 210 4.18 -12.37 6.25
N LEU A 211 3.69 -11.26 5.66
CA LEU A 211 3.18 -11.24 4.28
C LEU A 211 4.26 -11.64 3.28
N GLY A 212 5.46 -11.09 3.42
CA GLY A 212 6.60 -11.42 2.56
C GLY A 212 6.98 -12.90 2.67
N VAL A 213 7.04 -13.44 3.90
CA VAL A 213 7.29 -14.88 4.13
C VAL A 213 6.14 -15.73 3.57
N ALA A 214 4.88 -15.32 3.72
CA ALA A 214 3.73 -16.04 3.18
C ALA A 214 3.74 -16.08 1.65
N ALA A 215 4.16 -15.00 0.99
CA ALA A 215 4.33 -14.94 -0.46
C ALA A 215 5.38 -15.95 -0.96
N LEU A 216 6.48 -16.12 -0.21
CA LEU A 216 7.52 -17.13 -0.50
C LEU A 216 7.05 -18.55 -0.19
N ALA A 217 6.38 -18.75 0.93
CA ALA A 217 5.91 -20.06 1.39
C ALA A 217 4.68 -20.59 0.61
N LYS A 218 4.07 -19.77 -0.25
CA LYS A 218 2.81 -20.05 -0.97
C LYS A 218 1.65 -20.43 -0.05
N ARG A 219 1.72 -20.03 1.23
CA ARG A 219 0.70 -20.31 2.25
C ARG A 219 0.77 -19.28 3.36
N TRP A 220 -0.34 -19.12 4.08
CA TRP A 220 -0.34 -18.33 5.31
C TRP A 220 0.49 -19.03 6.40
N VAL A 221 1.40 -18.30 7.04
CA VAL A 221 2.34 -18.85 8.04
C VAL A 221 1.90 -18.54 9.47
N ALA A 222 1.14 -17.47 9.68
CA ALA A 222 0.68 -17.07 11.01
C ALA A 222 -0.61 -17.78 11.42
N ARG A 223 -0.71 -18.20 12.69
CA ARG A 223 -1.97 -18.72 13.24
C ARG A 223 -2.96 -17.55 13.44
N PRO A 224 -4.27 -17.74 13.21
CA PRO A 224 -5.27 -16.70 13.42
C PRO A 224 -5.21 -16.07 14.81
N LEU A 225 -4.95 -16.88 15.85
CA LEU A 225 -4.83 -16.40 17.24
C LEU A 225 -3.72 -15.35 17.41
N VAL A 226 -2.56 -15.56 16.77
CA VAL A 226 -1.43 -14.62 16.82
C VAL A 226 -1.79 -13.31 16.11
N GLY A 227 -2.51 -13.40 14.99
CA GLY A 227 -3.01 -12.22 14.27
C GLY A 227 -3.96 -11.38 15.13
N TRP A 228 -4.94 -12.02 15.78
CA TRP A 228 -5.89 -11.34 16.65
C TRP A 228 -5.24 -10.75 17.90
N SER A 229 -4.27 -11.46 18.51
CA SER A 229 -3.55 -10.92 19.67
C SER A 229 -2.70 -9.70 19.31
N LEU A 230 -1.97 -9.76 18.19
CA LEU A 230 -1.18 -8.62 17.70
C LEU A 230 -2.08 -7.44 17.34
N PHE A 231 -3.22 -7.70 16.69
CA PHE A 231 -4.20 -6.65 16.39
C PHE A 231 -4.75 -5.99 17.66
N GLY A 232 -5.09 -6.77 18.69
CA GLY A 232 -5.57 -6.24 19.96
C GLY A 232 -4.52 -5.34 20.66
N ILE A 233 -3.26 -5.79 20.70
CA ILE A 233 -2.14 -4.99 21.26
C ILE A 233 -1.93 -3.71 20.44
N TRP A 234 -2.02 -3.80 19.11
CA TRP A 234 -1.86 -2.65 18.23
C TRP A 234 -2.97 -1.60 18.45
N VAL A 235 -4.23 -2.03 18.52
CA VAL A 235 -5.35 -1.13 18.83
C VAL A 235 -5.18 -0.48 20.19
N LEU A 236 -4.76 -1.24 21.22
CA LEU A 236 -4.47 -0.68 22.54
C LEU A 236 -3.38 0.39 22.47
N SER A 237 -2.29 0.12 21.74
CA SER A 237 -1.20 1.10 21.56
C SER A 237 -1.67 2.38 20.87
N LEU A 238 -2.53 2.26 19.86
CA LEU A 238 -3.11 3.41 19.16
C LEU A 238 -4.04 4.23 20.06
N ILE A 239 -4.85 3.58 20.90
CA ILE A 239 -5.71 4.27 21.88
C ILE A 239 -4.84 5.05 22.86
N THR A 240 -3.77 4.45 23.39
CA THR A 240 -2.85 5.15 24.29
C THR A 240 -2.20 6.35 23.62
N LEU A 241 -1.78 6.24 22.36
CA LEU A 241 -1.23 7.37 21.59
C LEU A 241 -2.28 8.45 21.34
N ALA A 242 -3.50 8.06 20.96
CA ALA A 242 -4.59 9.00 20.70
C ALA A 242 -4.94 9.84 21.92
N ILE A 243 -4.71 9.34 23.14
CA ILE A 243 -4.89 10.09 24.39
C ILE A 243 -3.63 10.89 24.75
N SER A 244 -2.46 10.28 24.62
CA SER A 244 -1.21 10.84 25.16
C SER A 244 -0.63 11.95 24.27
N VAL A 245 -0.71 11.81 22.94
CA VAL A 245 -0.15 12.81 22.01
C VAL A 245 -0.87 14.16 22.11
N PRO A 246 -2.21 14.24 22.13
CA PRO A 246 -2.88 15.52 22.32
C PRO A 246 -2.61 16.15 23.69
N ARG A 247 -2.47 15.32 24.74
CA ARG A 247 -2.12 15.81 26.09
C ARG A 247 -0.72 16.42 26.11
N PHE A 248 0.25 15.71 25.52
CA PHE A 248 1.59 16.22 25.34
C PHE A 248 1.58 17.53 24.54
N TRP A 249 0.85 17.59 23.43
CA TRP A 249 0.77 18.83 22.63
C TRP A 249 0.14 19.99 23.39
N TYR A 250 -0.82 19.71 24.28
CA TYR A 250 -1.45 20.72 25.12
C TYR A 250 -0.49 21.33 26.16
N GLU A 251 0.57 20.62 26.56
CA GLU A 251 1.62 21.15 27.45
C GLU A 251 2.47 22.24 26.78
N PHE A 252 2.48 22.33 25.45
CA PHE A 252 3.27 23.30 24.69
C PHE A 252 2.40 24.30 23.90
N ARG A 253 1.12 24.44 24.27
CA ARG A 253 0.14 25.18 23.48
C ARG A 253 0.36 26.69 23.52
N GLU A 254 0.70 27.22 24.68
CA GLU A 254 0.90 28.66 24.88
C GLU A 254 2.40 28.96 24.95
N GLU A 255 2.79 30.02 24.28
CA GLU A 255 4.11 30.63 24.42
C GLU A 255 3.95 31.88 25.27
N GLY A 256 4.90 32.11 26.17
CA GLY A 256 4.90 33.31 26.99
C GLY A 256 6.27 33.62 27.55
N ASP A 257 6.37 34.86 28.01
CA ASP A 257 7.61 35.44 28.46
C ASP A 257 7.50 35.73 29.95
N ASP A 258 8.45 35.24 30.74
CA ASP A 258 8.62 35.70 32.11
C ASP A 258 9.71 36.78 32.16
N ILE A 259 9.32 37.98 32.58
CA ILE A 259 10.22 39.14 32.64
C ILE A 259 10.57 39.39 34.10
N THR A 260 11.83 39.16 34.45
CA THR A 260 12.39 39.53 35.75
C THR A 260 13.17 40.83 35.61
N THR A 261 12.81 41.86 36.39
CA THR A 261 13.52 43.14 36.41
C THR A 261 14.41 43.24 37.65
N THR A 262 15.67 43.62 37.46
CA THR A 262 16.65 43.86 38.52
C THR A 262 17.24 45.26 38.35
N THR A 263 17.39 46.01 39.44
CA THR A 263 18.05 47.32 39.43
C THR A 263 19.55 47.15 39.61
N LEU A 264 20.33 47.83 38.80
CA LEU A 264 21.78 47.85 38.83
C LEU A 264 22.27 49.17 39.43
N PRO A 265 23.38 49.16 40.19
CA PRO A 265 23.92 50.35 40.80
C PRO A 265 24.39 51.38 39.76
N ALA A 266 24.37 52.65 40.15
CA ALA A 266 24.73 53.76 39.29
C ALA A 266 26.18 53.70 38.78
N LEU A 267 26.36 53.95 37.49
CA LEU A 267 27.67 54.05 36.83
C LEU A 267 28.30 55.42 37.11
N GLN A 268 28.73 55.67 38.35
CA GLN A 268 29.46 56.88 38.74
C GLN A 268 30.87 56.90 38.11
N ASP A 269 30.96 57.23 36.81
CA ASP A 269 32.19 57.29 36.00
C ASP A 269 32.93 55.94 35.84
N ARG A 270 32.24 54.82 36.02
CA ARG A 270 32.78 53.46 35.84
C ARG A 270 32.33 52.85 34.52
N THR A 271 33.19 52.05 33.89
CA THR A 271 32.84 51.25 32.71
C THR A 271 32.20 49.94 33.14
N MET A 272 30.98 49.66 32.69
CA MET A 272 30.35 48.35 32.83
C MET A 272 31.03 47.35 31.88
N THR A 273 31.48 46.22 32.40
CA THR A 273 31.99 45.11 31.58
C THR A 273 31.02 43.94 31.69
N ILE A 274 30.48 43.51 30.56
CA ILE A 274 29.60 42.34 30.51
C ILE A 274 30.49 41.12 30.25
N MET A 275 30.54 40.22 31.22
CA MET A 275 31.21 38.92 31.09
C MET A 275 30.13 37.85 31.02
N ALA A 276 30.09 37.13 29.91
CA ALA A 276 29.27 35.93 29.78
C ALA A 276 30.16 34.71 30.02
N ASP A 277 29.80 33.90 31.01
CA ASP A 277 30.40 32.58 31.24
C ASP A 277 29.34 31.53 30.89
N GLY A 278 29.60 30.71 29.87
CA GLY A 278 28.60 29.83 29.29
C GLY A 278 29.21 28.67 28.54
N PHE A 279 28.84 27.45 28.96
CA PHE A 279 29.11 26.20 28.25
C PHE A 279 28.61 26.31 26.82
N GLN A 280 29.51 26.21 25.84
CA GLN A 280 29.13 26.00 24.44
C GLN A 280 28.34 24.70 24.34
N THR A 281 27.02 24.81 24.35
CA THR A 281 26.17 23.74 23.86
C THR A 281 26.10 23.97 22.35
N ASN A 282 26.46 22.97 21.55
CA ASN A 282 26.52 23.05 20.08
C ASN A 282 25.15 23.31 19.40
N GLY A 283 24.12 23.69 20.16
CA GLY A 283 22.84 24.17 19.66
C GLY A 283 22.42 25.39 20.45
N GLU A 284 22.28 26.54 19.77
CA GLU A 284 21.67 27.75 20.29
C GLU A 284 20.22 27.45 20.67
N ILE A 285 19.97 27.21 21.95
CA ILE A 285 18.63 27.22 22.52
C ILE A 285 18.47 28.61 23.16
N ASP A 286 18.07 29.59 22.35
CA ASP A 286 17.86 30.99 22.77
C ASP A 286 16.62 31.13 23.65
N LEU A 287 16.73 30.71 24.91
CA LEU A 287 15.64 30.78 25.89
C LEU A 287 15.65 32.07 26.70
N VAL A 288 16.75 32.82 26.71
CA VAL A 288 16.92 33.98 27.59
C VAL A 288 17.46 35.17 26.81
N ASP A 289 16.69 36.26 26.81
CA ASP A 289 17.15 37.57 26.37
C ASP A 289 17.48 38.45 27.58
N LEU A 290 18.53 39.25 27.45
CA LEU A 290 18.94 40.21 28.46
C LEU A 290 18.89 41.63 27.86
N TYR A 291 18.06 42.49 28.44
CA TYR A 291 17.90 43.88 28.02
C TYR A 291 18.39 44.82 29.13
N ILE A 292 19.21 45.80 28.78
CA ILE A 292 19.65 46.84 29.70
C ILE A 292 19.04 48.16 29.23
N TYR A 293 18.27 48.79 30.10
CA TYR A 293 17.60 50.06 29.83
C TYR A 293 18.22 51.17 30.67
N PRO A 294 18.42 52.36 30.08
CA PRO A 294 18.65 53.57 30.86
C PRO A 294 17.37 53.94 31.63
N THR A 295 17.53 54.40 32.85
CA THR A 295 16.45 54.97 33.68
C THR A 295 16.67 56.46 33.88
N ASP A 296 15.61 57.19 34.25
CA ASP A 296 15.70 58.63 34.55
C ASP A 296 16.52 58.91 35.83
N ASP A 297 16.66 57.89 36.67
CA ASP A 297 17.52 57.84 37.85
C ASP A 297 18.94 57.38 37.50
N PRO A 298 19.97 57.66 38.33
CA PRO A 298 21.36 57.27 38.04
C PRO A 298 21.59 55.76 38.00
N GLU A 299 20.62 54.95 38.44
CA GLU A 299 20.62 53.48 38.37
C GLU A 299 20.36 53.00 36.93
N LEU A 300 20.65 51.73 36.65
CA LEU A 300 20.29 51.08 35.39
C LEU A 300 19.26 49.99 35.65
N ARG A 301 18.41 49.71 34.66
CA ARG A 301 17.42 48.65 34.73
C ARG A 301 17.84 47.47 33.87
N LEU A 302 18.00 46.31 34.49
CA LEU A 302 18.22 45.05 33.82
C LEU A 302 16.90 44.27 33.73
N GLU A 303 16.49 43.91 32.52
CA GLU A 303 15.37 43.00 32.31
C GLU A 303 15.90 41.69 31.73
N ARG A 304 15.68 40.60 32.46
CA ARG A 304 15.87 39.24 31.97
C ARG A 304 14.52 38.73 31.50
N LYS A 305 14.44 38.38 30.22
CA LYS A 305 13.25 37.83 29.59
C LYS A 305 13.49 36.37 29.26
N VAL A 306 12.74 35.47 29.88
CA VAL A 306 12.84 34.03 29.66
C VAL A 306 11.66 33.59 28.80
N HIS A 307 11.95 33.09 27.60
CA HIS A 307 10.96 32.56 26.66
C HIS A 307 10.66 31.11 26.99
N THR A 308 9.43 30.80 27.41
CA THR A 308 9.02 29.41 27.67
C THR A 308 7.67 29.09 27.03
N ARG A 309 7.39 27.79 26.97
CA ARG A 309 6.08 27.29 26.57
C ARG A 309 5.42 26.58 27.74
N GLY A 310 4.09 26.60 27.78
CA GLY A 310 3.31 25.92 28.79
C GLY A 310 1.86 25.72 28.39
N ARG A 311 1.12 25.06 29.27
CA ARG A 311 -0.34 24.92 29.15
C ARG A 311 -1.09 26.24 29.37
N ASP A 312 -0.60 27.01 30.33
CA ASP A 312 -1.21 28.22 30.88
C ASP A 312 -0.12 29.15 31.44
N ASN A 313 -0.49 30.39 31.76
CA ASN A 313 0.45 31.41 32.28
C ASN A 313 1.18 30.98 33.57
N ASP A 314 0.55 30.20 34.44
CA ASP A 314 1.19 29.76 35.69
C ASP A 314 2.26 28.70 35.39
N ASN A 315 1.96 27.77 34.47
CA ASN A 315 2.92 26.78 34.00
C ASN A 315 4.07 27.40 33.19
N ILE A 316 3.83 28.47 32.42
CA ILE A 316 4.88 29.23 31.73
C ILE A 316 5.87 29.82 32.75
N LYS A 317 5.37 30.41 33.85
CA LYS A 317 6.22 30.93 34.94
C LYS A 317 6.99 29.83 35.66
N GLU A 318 6.34 28.71 35.94
CA GLU A 318 7.00 27.54 36.55
C GLU A 318 8.13 27.03 35.65
N ASN A 319 7.88 26.91 34.34
CA ASN A 319 8.88 26.51 33.36
C ASN A 319 10.01 27.54 33.23
N ALA A 320 9.70 28.84 33.28
CA ALA A 320 10.71 29.90 33.24
C ALA A 320 11.61 29.88 34.49
N ALA A 321 11.05 29.56 35.66
CA ALA A 321 11.80 29.42 36.90
C ALA A 321 12.77 28.22 36.92
N MET A 322 12.55 27.21 36.07
CA MET A 322 13.48 26.08 35.90
C MET A 322 14.70 26.43 35.03
N VAL A 323 14.69 27.58 34.33
CA VAL A 323 15.81 28.01 33.50
C VAL A 323 16.92 28.54 34.40
N LEU A 324 18.01 27.77 34.46
CA LEU A 324 19.21 28.12 35.23
C LEU A 324 20.04 29.17 34.46
N TYR A 325 19.63 30.43 34.57
CA TYR A 325 20.37 31.58 34.04
C TYR A 325 20.51 32.65 35.13
N ASP A 326 21.66 32.65 35.79
CA ASP A 326 21.98 33.56 36.89
C ASP A 326 22.67 34.83 36.35
N VAL A 327 22.30 35.98 36.90
CA VAL A 327 22.93 37.26 36.60
C VAL A 327 23.41 37.86 37.91
N SER A 328 24.72 37.87 38.09
CA SER A 328 25.38 38.52 39.22
C SER A 328 25.99 39.85 38.79
N VAL A 329 26.00 40.83 39.71
CA VAL A 329 26.34 42.24 39.47
C VAL A 329 27.49 42.66 40.37
#